data_AF-A0A6I9YDN6-F1
#
_entry.id   AF-A0A6I9YDN6-F1
#
_cell.length_a   1.000
_cell.length_b   1.000
_cell.length_c   1.000
_cell.angle_alpha   90.00
_cell.angle_beta   90.00
_cell.angle_gamma   90.00
#
_symmetry.space_group_name_H-M   'P 1'
#
loop_
_entity.id
_entity.type
_entity.pdbx_description
1 polymer ?
#
loop_
_entity_poly.entity_id
_entity_poly.type
_entity_poly.pdbx_seq_one_letter_code
_entity_poly.pdbx_strand_id
1 'polypeptide(L)'
;MARWIPTKREKYGVAIYNYKAVQDVELSLQVGDTVHILEMYEDWYRGYSLRNKSKKGIFPSTYIHLKEATVQDGGQNETVIPSEVPLVQELTSTLREWVVIWHRLYVENKSSLFRTVQQMTYSLIEWRSQILSGTLPKDELAELKKKVTAKIDYGNRILGLDLVVRDDNGNILDPDVTSMISLFKAHETASKRIEDRIQEEKSLQQNVDRRGQSIFNNTHTYSLYINFKNFVCNIGEDAELLMSLYDPDQSKFISENYLVRWGSNGMPKEIEKLNNLQAVFTDLSSSDLIRPRVSLVCQIVRVGHMELKEGKKHTCGLRRPFGVAVMDVTDIIHGKVDDEEKQHFVPFQQ
;
A
#
# COMPACT_ATOMS: atom_id res chain seq x y z
N MET A 1 61.30 1.79 -11.06
CA MET A 1 60.23 2.17 -10.11
C MET A 1 58.92 2.02 -10.82
N ALA A 2 58.00 1.28 -10.23
CA ALA A 2 56.71 1.01 -10.81
C ALA A 2 55.84 2.28 -10.72
N ARG A 3 55.18 2.67 -11.81
CA ARG A 3 54.56 3.98 -11.98
C ARG A 3 53.08 3.82 -12.27
N TRP A 4 52.25 4.64 -11.63
CA TRP A 4 50.83 4.78 -11.96
C TRP A 4 50.66 5.31 -13.38
N ILE A 5 49.80 4.64 -14.15
CA ILE A 5 49.55 4.95 -15.56
C ILE A 5 48.15 5.57 -15.66
N PRO A 6 48.00 6.79 -16.20
CA PRO A 6 46.68 7.37 -16.46
C PRO A 6 45.84 6.46 -17.36
N THR A 7 44.62 6.15 -16.93
CA THR A 7 43.72 5.34 -17.75
C THR A 7 43.22 6.17 -18.93
N LYS A 8 43.05 5.52 -20.09
CA LYS A 8 42.53 6.18 -21.31
C LYS A 8 41.09 5.77 -21.62
N ARG A 9 40.71 4.54 -21.27
CA ARG A 9 39.40 3.96 -21.58
C ARG A 9 38.64 3.60 -20.31
N GLU A 10 39.34 3.08 -19.30
CA GLU A 10 38.76 2.76 -17.99
C GLU A 10 38.60 4.05 -17.17
N LYS A 11 37.54 4.80 -17.44
CA LYS A 11 37.23 6.06 -16.74
C LYS A 11 36.09 5.93 -15.75
N TYR A 12 35.18 5.00 -15.99
CA TYR A 12 33.98 4.82 -15.21
C TYR A 12 33.78 3.36 -14.82
N GLY A 13 33.37 3.14 -13.59
CA GLY A 13 33.03 1.81 -13.11
C GLY A 13 32.10 1.82 -11.91
N VAL A 14 31.58 0.64 -11.59
CA VAL A 14 30.71 0.39 -10.44
C VAL A 14 31.33 -0.69 -9.58
N ALA A 15 31.40 -0.48 -8.27
CA ALA A 15 31.84 -1.49 -7.33
C ALA A 15 30.84 -2.66 -7.29
N ILE A 16 31.31 -3.88 -7.55
CA ILE A 16 30.53 -5.12 -7.51
C ILE A 16 30.72 -5.90 -6.20
N TYR A 17 31.69 -5.50 -5.38
CA TYR A 17 31.94 -6.05 -4.06
C TYR A 17 32.24 -4.93 -3.05
N ASN A 18 31.94 -5.20 -1.77
CA ASN A 18 32.31 -4.30 -0.67
C ASN A 18 33.82 -4.40 -0.44
N TYR A 19 34.50 -3.26 -0.46
CA TYR A 19 35.92 -3.15 -0.18
C TYR A 19 36.14 -2.22 1.01
N LYS A 20 36.78 -2.74 2.06
CA LYS A 20 37.12 -1.97 3.25
C LYS A 20 38.59 -1.60 3.18
N ALA A 21 38.87 -0.30 3.21
CA ALA A 21 40.23 0.22 3.22
C ALA A 21 40.98 -0.26 4.47
N VAL A 22 42.19 -0.77 4.24
CA VAL A 22 43.16 -1.20 5.25
C VAL A 22 44.16 -0.08 5.54
N GLN A 23 44.46 0.74 4.53
CA GLN A 23 45.41 1.84 4.61
C GLN A 23 44.75 3.20 4.29
N ASP A 24 45.35 4.30 4.74
CA ASP A 24 44.83 5.65 4.48
C ASP A 24 44.82 6.04 2.99
N VAL A 25 45.68 5.40 2.20
CA VAL A 25 45.76 5.59 0.74
C VAL A 25 44.64 4.86 -0.01
N GLU A 26 43.98 3.89 0.63
CA GLU A 26 42.92 3.08 0.05
C GLU A 26 41.55 3.75 0.21
N LEU A 27 40.70 3.58 -0.79
CA LEU A 27 39.33 4.09 -0.77
C LEU A 27 38.37 2.95 -0.47
N SER A 28 37.64 3.03 0.64
CA SER A 28 36.56 2.07 0.92
C SER A 28 35.42 2.26 -0.08
N LEU A 29 34.89 1.16 -0.60
CA LEU A 29 33.78 1.12 -1.55
C LEU A 29 32.69 0.18 -1.05
N GLN A 30 31.44 0.52 -1.33
CA GLN A 30 30.30 -0.37 -1.14
C GLN A 30 29.77 -0.83 -2.50
N VAL A 31 29.13 -2.01 -2.53
CA VAL A 31 28.46 -2.51 -3.72
C VAL A 31 27.51 -1.44 -4.28
N GLY A 32 27.63 -1.13 -5.56
CA GLY A 32 26.86 -0.11 -6.25
C GLY A 32 27.45 1.31 -6.21
N ASP A 33 28.58 1.53 -5.52
CA ASP A 33 29.29 2.81 -5.61
C ASP A 33 29.87 3.01 -7.00
N THR A 34 29.64 4.21 -7.54
CA THR A 34 30.08 4.61 -8.86
C THR A 34 31.37 5.41 -8.74
N VAL A 35 32.43 4.99 -9.43
CA VAL A 35 33.78 5.54 -9.30
C VAL A 35 34.27 6.17 -10.60
N HIS A 36 35.02 7.26 -10.48
CA HIS A 36 35.85 7.79 -11.56
C HIS A 36 37.27 7.25 -11.37
N ILE A 37 37.75 6.50 -12.35
CA ILE A 37 39.09 5.93 -12.41
C ILE A 37 40.02 6.89 -13.16
N LEU A 38 41.10 7.32 -12.51
CA LEU A 38 42.08 8.26 -13.04
C LEU A 38 43.33 7.56 -13.55
N GLU A 39 43.83 6.61 -12.76
CA GLU A 39 45.08 5.91 -13.01
C GLU A 39 44.93 4.42 -12.65
N MET A 40 45.79 3.58 -13.22
CA MET A 40 45.89 2.17 -12.89
C MET A 40 47.35 1.77 -12.63
N TYR A 41 47.53 0.80 -11.75
CA TYR A 41 48.81 0.17 -11.48
C TYR A 41 48.56 -1.30 -11.13
N GLU A 42 49.01 -2.22 -11.99
CA GLU A 42 48.71 -3.67 -11.87
C GLU A 42 47.21 -3.91 -11.66
N ASP A 43 46.84 -4.55 -10.55
CA ASP A 43 45.45 -4.88 -10.20
C ASP A 43 44.77 -3.80 -9.35
N TRP A 44 45.28 -2.57 -9.36
CA TRP A 44 44.74 -1.45 -8.61
C TRP A 44 44.36 -0.29 -9.51
N TYR A 45 43.21 0.29 -9.21
CA TYR A 45 42.79 1.58 -9.73
C TYR A 45 43.02 2.66 -8.68
N ARG A 46 43.28 3.88 -9.15
CA ARG A 46 43.28 5.10 -8.34
C ARG A 46 42.23 6.04 -8.87
N GLY A 47 41.39 6.54 -7.98
CA GLY A 47 40.23 7.32 -8.36
C GLY A 47 39.49 7.90 -7.16
N TYR A 48 38.24 8.27 -7.38
CA TYR A 48 37.35 8.75 -6.33
C TYR A 48 35.92 8.29 -6.58
N SER A 49 35.13 8.24 -5.50
CA SER A 49 33.70 7.99 -5.59
C SER A 49 33.00 9.23 -6.13
N LEU A 50 32.07 9.06 -7.08
CA LEU A 50 31.28 10.18 -7.59
C LEU A 50 30.41 10.86 -6.52
N ARG A 51 30.16 10.18 -5.40
CA ARG A 51 29.50 10.77 -4.22
C ARG A 51 30.41 11.72 -3.44
N ASN A 52 31.73 11.52 -3.49
CA ASN A 52 32.70 12.30 -2.74
C ASN A 52 33.98 12.52 -3.56
N LYS A 53 33.98 13.58 -4.38
CA LYS A 53 35.09 13.92 -5.28
C LYS A 53 36.37 14.34 -4.56
N SER A 54 36.29 14.80 -3.32
CA SER A 54 37.46 15.28 -2.57
C SER A 54 38.33 14.14 -2.04
N LYS A 55 37.75 12.96 -1.80
CA LYS A 55 38.47 11.79 -1.30
C LYS A 55 38.94 10.91 -2.46
N LYS A 56 40.23 11.05 -2.80
CA LYS A 56 40.92 10.18 -3.76
C LYS A 56 41.62 9.04 -3.02
N GLY A 57 41.61 7.84 -3.59
CA GLY A 57 42.33 6.70 -3.06
C GLY A 57 42.43 5.56 -4.07
N ILE A 58 43.08 4.48 -3.66
CA ILE A 58 43.26 3.28 -4.47
C ILE A 58 42.26 2.19 -4.09
N PHE A 59 41.85 1.38 -5.06
CA PHE A 59 40.93 0.26 -4.88
C PHE A 59 41.21 -0.85 -5.90
N PRO A 60 40.96 -2.13 -5.55
CA PRO A 60 41.26 -3.25 -6.45
C PRO A 60 40.44 -3.20 -7.74
N SER A 61 41.07 -3.48 -8.88
CA SER A 61 40.41 -3.52 -10.20
C SER A 61 39.36 -4.63 -10.28
N THR A 62 39.62 -5.77 -9.63
CA THR A 62 38.72 -6.94 -9.57
C THR A 62 37.39 -6.66 -8.86
N TYR A 63 37.31 -5.57 -8.09
CA TYR A 63 36.10 -5.16 -7.38
C TYR A 63 35.23 -4.21 -8.23
N ILE A 64 35.69 -3.83 -9.41
CA ILE A 64 35.05 -2.81 -10.26
C ILE A 64 34.59 -3.42 -11.57
N HIS A 65 33.30 -3.26 -11.86
CA HIS A 65 32.75 -3.51 -13.19
C HIS A 65 32.80 -2.21 -14.00
N LEU A 66 33.59 -2.21 -15.07
CA LEU A 66 33.72 -1.06 -15.96
C LEU A 66 32.39 -0.80 -16.70
N LYS A 67 32.07 0.47 -16.88
CA LYS A 67 30.88 0.90 -17.63
C LYS A 67 31.28 1.96 -18.65
N GLU A 68 30.52 2.02 -19.74
CA GLU A 68 30.74 3.06 -20.74
C GLU A 68 30.36 4.44 -20.19
N ALA A 69 31.23 5.41 -20.51
CA ALA A 69 31.02 6.80 -20.18
C ALA A 69 31.73 7.69 -21.20
N THR A 70 31.16 8.87 -21.43
CA THR A 70 31.82 9.95 -22.16
C THR A 70 32.57 10.84 -21.19
N VAL A 71 33.70 11.35 -21.64
CA VAL A 71 34.54 12.26 -20.86
C VAL A 71 34.37 13.67 -21.42
N GLN A 72 33.94 14.61 -20.58
CA GLN A 72 33.95 16.04 -20.86
C GLN A 72 35.10 16.72 -20.10
N ASP A 73 35.62 17.81 -20.68
CA ASP A 73 36.78 18.58 -20.21
C ASP A 73 38.07 17.76 -20.07
N GLY A 74 38.91 17.76 -21.11
CA GLY A 74 40.21 17.10 -21.07
C GLY A 74 41.16 17.76 -20.05
N GLY A 75 41.77 16.97 -19.16
CA GLY A 75 42.81 17.43 -18.24
C GLY A 75 42.54 17.11 -16.77
N GLN A 76 42.87 18.04 -15.86
CA GLN A 76 42.74 17.83 -14.40
C GLN A 76 41.30 17.90 -13.87
N ASN A 77 40.37 18.45 -14.66
CA ASN A 77 38.93 18.61 -14.33
C ASN A 77 38.04 17.65 -15.12
N GLU A 78 38.60 16.49 -15.48
CA GLU A 78 37.89 15.45 -16.22
C GLU A 78 36.55 15.11 -15.56
N THR A 79 35.46 15.28 -16.31
CA THR A 79 34.12 14.92 -15.86
C THR A 79 33.61 13.73 -16.66
N VAL A 80 33.35 12.65 -15.94
CA VAL A 80 32.84 11.40 -16.51
C VAL A 80 31.32 11.41 -16.47
N ILE A 81 30.72 11.30 -17.65
CA ILE A 81 29.28 11.24 -17.85
C ILE A 81 28.94 9.81 -18.28
N PRO A 82 28.21 9.03 -17.47
CA PRO A 82 27.83 7.68 -17.85
C PRO A 82 27.06 7.67 -19.18
N SER A 83 27.28 6.66 -20.02
CA SER A 83 26.53 6.50 -21.27
C SER A 83 25.07 6.05 -21.08
N GLU A 84 24.66 5.83 -19.82
CA GLU A 84 23.28 5.47 -19.46
C GLU A 84 22.30 6.59 -19.86
N VAL A 85 21.07 6.20 -20.24
CA VAL A 85 19.98 7.14 -20.59
C VAL A 85 19.84 8.21 -19.49
N PRO A 86 19.81 9.52 -19.82
CA PRO A 86 19.78 10.60 -18.82
C PRO A 86 18.70 10.42 -17.74
N LEU A 87 17.52 9.93 -18.13
CA LEU A 87 16.44 9.65 -17.18
C LEU A 87 16.80 8.60 -16.12
N VAL A 88 17.63 7.60 -16.45
CA VAL A 88 18.10 6.60 -15.48
C VAL A 88 19.06 7.22 -14.46
N GLN A 89 19.89 8.15 -14.91
CA GLN A 89 20.80 8.89 -14.03
C GLN A 89 20.01 9.78 -13.07
N GLU A 90 19.00 10.47 -13.60
CA GLU A 90 18.07 11.28 -12.82
C GLU A 90 17.33 10.42 -11.79
N LEU A 91 16.67 9.33 -12.22
CA LEU A 91 16.00 8.36 -11.33
C LEU A 91 16.91 7.92 -10.18
N THR A 92 18.16 7.59 -10.50
CA THR A 92 19.14 7.13 -9.51
C THR A 92 19.50 8.24 -8.51
N SER A 93 19.61 9.48 -8.98
CA SER A 93 19.90 10.64 -8.14
C SER A 93 18.71 11.03 -7.27
N THR A 94 17.50 11.10 -7.85
CA THR A 94 16.24 11.34 -7.12
C THR A 94 16.04 10.32 -6.01
N LEU A 95 16.21 9.02 -6.29
CA LEU A 95 16.06 7.97 -5.27
C LEU A 95 17.08 8.13 -4.13
N ARG A 96 18.31 8.55 -4.43
CA ARG A 96 19.35 8.80 -3.42
C ARG A 96 19.03 10.03 -2.55
N GLU A 97 18.46 11.08 -3.13
CA GLU A 97 18.02 12.25 -2.36
C GLU A 97 16.81 11.91 -1.49
N TRP A 98 15.82 11.22 -2.07
CA TRP A 98 14.60 10.84 -1.38
C TRP A 98 14.87 9.87 -0.23
N VAL A 99 15.84 8.96 -0.32
CA VAL A 99 16.13 8.03 0.79
C VAL A 99 16.57 8.78 2.05
N VAL A 100 17.36 9.84 1.91
CA VAL A 100 17.82 10.67 3.04
C VAL A 100 16.62 11.35 3.71
N ILE A 101 15.72 11.90 2.90
CA ILE A 101 14.49 12.53 3.39
C ILE A 101 13.56 11.50 4.01
N TRP A 102 13.42 10.32 3.39
CA TRP A 102 12.58 9.23 3.85
C TRP A 102 12.98 8.72 5.24
N HIS A 103 14.27 8.56 5.49
CA HIS A 103 14.78 8.27 6.84
C HIS A 103 14.44 9.38 7.85
N ARG A 104 14.58 10.66 7.45
CA ARG A 104 14.21 11.79 8.31
C ARG A 104 12.70 11.78 8.63
N LEU A 105 11.84 11.50 7.65
CA LEU A 105 10.39 11.41 7.85
C LEU A 105 10.00 10.33 8.85
N TYR A 106 10.72 9.20 8.87
CA TYR A 106 10.52 8.15 9.85
C TYR A 106 10.85 8.63 11.27
N VAL A 107 12.01 9.28 11.45
CA VAL A 107 12.44 9.81 12.75
C VAL A 107 11.49 10.91 13.26
N GLU A 108 10.98 11.76 12.36
CA GLU A 108 10.02 12.82 12.68
C GLU A 108 8.57 12.30 12.84
N ASN A 109 8.34 10.99 12.74
CA ASN A 109 7.03 10.34 12.85
C ASN A 109 5.97 10.86 11.85
N LYS A 110 6.40 11.31 10.66
CA LYS A 110 5.50 11.76 9.58
C LYS A 110 4.96 10.56 8.78
N SER A 111 4.15 9.73 9.43
CA SER A 111 3.72 8.42 8.94
C SER A 111 3.01 8.43 7.58
N SER A 112 2.16 9.43 7.30
CA SER A 112 1.45 9.53 6.01
C SER A 112 2.43 9.80 4.87
N LEU A 113 3.25 10.85 4.99
CA LEU A 113 4.24 11.23 3.99
C LEU A 113 5.30 10.14 3.81
N PHE A 114 5.71 9.47 4.89
CA PHE A 114 6.61 8.32 4.83
C PHE A 114 6.06 7.20 3.93
N ARG A 115 4.79 6.81 4.11
CA ARG A 115 4.14 5.77 3.29
C ARG A 115 4.00 6.22 1.84
N THR A 116 3.63 7.47 1.60
CA THR A 116 3.54 8.02 0.24
C THR A 116 4.90 7.92 -0.46
N VAL A 117 5.97 8.44 0.15
CA VAL A 117 7.32 8.41 -0.43
C VAL A 117 7.80 6.98 -0.64
N GLN A 118 7.49 6.05 0.28
CA GLN A 118 7.82 4.63 0.14
C GLN A 118 7.18 4.03 -1.12
N GLN A 119 5.88 4.23 -1.33
CA GLN A 119 5.17 3.73 -2.51
C GLN A 119 5.76 4.32 -3.80
N MET A 120 6.03 5.63 -3.81
CA MET A 120 6.64 6.28 -4.96
C MET A 120 8.04 5.73 -5.25
N THR A 121 8.84 5.49 -4.22
CA THR A 121 10.20 4.93 -4.32
C THR A 121 10.16 3.55 -4.97
N TYR A 122 9.24 2.67 -4.56
CA TYR A 122 9.10 1.35 -5.18
C TYR A 122 8.69 1.43 -6.65
N SER A 123 7.72 2.29 -6.99
CA SER A 123 7.33 2.50 -8.39
C SER A 123 8.49 3.00 -9.24
N LEU A 124 9.29 3.96 -8.73
CA LEU A 124 10.46 4.48 -9.46
C LEU A 124 11.55 3.42 -9.65
N ILE A 125 11.79 2.54 -8.66
CA ILE A 125 12.72 1.42 -8.78
C ILE A 125 12.25 0.44 -9.87
N GLU A 126 10.96 0.12 -9.88
CA GLU A 126 10.37 -0.76 -10.88
C GLU A 126 10.49 -0.15 -12.30
N TRP A 127 10.09 1.11 -12.47
CA TRP A 127 10.20 1.79 -13.77
C TRP A 127 11.65 1.94 -14.23
N ARG A 128 12.59 2.16 -13.31
CA ARG A 128 14.02 2.12 -13.62
C ARG A 128 14.44 0.77 -14.18
N SER A 129 13.97 -0.32 -13.58
CA SER A 129 14.24 -1.68 -14.06
C SER A 129 13.64 -1.92 -15.45
N GLN A 130 12.42 -1.44 -15.70
CA GLN A 130 11.76 -1.55 -17.01
C GLN A 130 12.45 -0.74 -18.10
N ILE A 131 12.96 0.45 -17.78
CA ILE A 131 13.73 1.26 -18.74
C ILE A 131 15.06 0.57 -19.09
N LEU A 132 15.72 -0.01 -18.09
CA LEU A 132 17.01 -0.68 -18.27
C LEU A 132 16.91 -2.05 -18.94
N SER A 133 15.76 -2.73 -18.89
CA SER A 133 15.59 -4.02 -19.57
C SER A 133 15.70 -3.90 -21.09
N GLY A 134 15.43 -2.72 -21.65
CA GLY A 134 15.46 -2.49 -23.10
C GLY A 134 14.37 -3.25 -23.87
N THR A 135 13.37 -3.80 -23.17
CA THR A 135 12.31 -4.65 -23.76
C THR A 135 11.08 -3.86 -24.20
N LEU A 136 11.00 -2.57 -23.85
CA LEU A 136 9.83 -1.73 -24.13
C LEU A 136 9.87 -1.18 -25.57
N PRO A 137 8.75 -1.22 -26.30
CA PRO A 137 8.56 -0.47 -27.55
C PRO A 137 8.81 1.04 -27.37
N LYS A 138 9.13 1.74 -28.46
CA LYS A 138 9.42 3.20 -28.43
C LYS A 138 8.27 4.01 -27.83
N ASP A 139 7.02 3.68 -28.18
CA ASP A 139 5.84 4.41 -27.75
C ASP A 139 5.58 4.20 -26.25
N GLU A 140 5.66 2.94 -25.79
CA GLU A 140 5.56 2.60 -24.36
C GLU A 140 6.68 3.24 -23.53
N LEU A 141 7.91 3.27 -24.08
CA LEU A 141 9.03 3.94 -23.43
C LEU A 141 8.78 5.45 -23.32
N ALA A 142 8.21 6.09 -24.34
CA ALA A 142 7.88 7.51 -24.30
C ALA A 142 6.79 7.82 -23.26
N GLU A 143 5.76 6.98 -23.14
CA GLU A 143 4.76 7.10 -22.08
C GLU A 143 5.35 6.86 -20.70
N LEU A 144 6.20 5.85 -20.54
CA LEU A 144 6.84 5.54 -19.28
C LEU A 144 7.77 6.68 -18.84
N LYS A 145 8.53 7.28 -19.76
CA LYS A 145 9.33 8.49 -19.51
C LYS A 145 8.47 9.61 -18.92
N LYS A 146 7.32 9.91 -19.54
CA LYS A 146 6.38 10.94 -19.05
C LYS A 146 5.81 10.59 -17.67
N LYS A 147 5.50 9.32 -17.40
CA LYS A 147 5.02 8.85 -16.09
C LYS A 147 6.09 9.01 -15.01
N VAL A 148 7.33 8.63 -15.31
CA VAL A 148 8.48 8.75 -14.41
C VAL A 148 8.72 10.20 -14.04
N THR A 149 8.88 11.09 -15.02
CA THR A 149 9.17 12.51 -14.77
C THR A 149 8.06 13.18 -13.97
N ALA A 150 6.79 12.95 -14.34
CA ALA A 150 5.66 13.49 -13.59
C ALA A 150 5.58 13.00 -12.13
N LYS A 151 6.07 11.79 -11.84
CA LYS A 151 6.13 11.23 -10.48
C LYS A 151 7.29 11.81 -9.68
N ILE A 152 8.45 12.00 -10.32
CA ILE A 152 9.62 12.68 -9.73
C ILE A 152 9.26 14.11 -9.38
N ASP A 153 8.69 14.87 -10.32
CA ASP A 153 8.39 16.29 -10.12
C ASP A 153 7.33 16.49 -9.03
N TYR A 154 6.29 15.65 -8.99
CA TYR A 154 5.33 15.61 -7.91
C TYR A 154 5.98 15.28 -6.55
N GLY A 155 6.87 14.28 -6.52
CA GLY A 155 7.59 13.88 -5.31
C GLY A 155 8.50 14.97 -4.76
N ASN A 156 9.26 15.63 -5.65
CA ASN A 156 10.10 16.76 -5.29
C ASN A 156 9.26 17.88 -4.68
N ARG A 157 8.09 18.20 -5.27
CA ARG A 157 7.19 19.23 -4.74
C ARG A 157 6.69 18.92 -3.33
N ILE A 158 6.23 17.69 -3.07
CA ILE A 158 5.72 17.32 -1.73
C ILE A 158 6.83 17.17 -0.68
N LEU A 159 8.07 16.92 -1.13
CA LEU A 159 9.26 16.82 -0.27
C LEU A 159 9.94 18.18 -0.03
N GLY A 160 9.51 19.24 -0.71
CA GLY A 160 10.10 20.58 -0.63
C GLY A 160 11.46 20.69 -1.33
N LEU A 161 11.68 19.88 -2.37
CA LEU A 161 12.84 19.94 -3.24
C LEU A 161 12.59 20.87 -4.44
N ASP A 162 13.67 21.23 -5.12
CA ASP A 162 13.62 22.11 -6.29
C ASP A 162 12.85 21.48 -7.47
N LEU A 163 12.12 22.33 -8.19
CA LEU A 163 11.38 21.95 -9.38
C LEU A 163 12.32 21.88 -10.59
N VAL A 164 12.33 20.74 -11.27
CA VAL A 164 13.05 20.56 -12.53
C VAL A 164 12.13 20.94 -13.69
N VAL A 165 12.57 21.88 -14.53
CA VAL A 165 11.79 22.33 -15.69
C VAL A 165 12.11 21.47 -16.90
N ARG A 166 11.07 21.00 -17.60
CA ARG A 166 11.20 20.04 -18.71
C ARG A 166 10.52 20.51 -19.99
N ASP A 167 10.97 19.96 -21.11
CA ASP A 167 10.30 20.08 -22.42
C ASP A 167 9.12 19.09 -22.55
N ASP A 168 8.38 19.17 -23.67
CA ASP A 168 7.24 18.27 -23.96
C ASP A 168 7.63 16.78 -24.08
N ASN A 169 8.91 16.51 -24.30
CA ASN A 169 9.50 15.17 -24.39
C ASN A 169 9.97 14.65 -23.02
N GLY A 170 9.89 15.46 -21.97
CA GLY A 170 10.33 15.14 -20.61
C GLY A 170 11.83 15.30 -20.36
N ASN A 171 12.57 15.92 -21.28
CA ASN A 171 13.98 16.24 -21.08
C ASN A 171 14.11 17.51 -20.24
N ILE A 172 15.17 17.58 -19.44
CA ILE A 172 15.48 18.75 -18.62
C ILE A 172 15.87 19.91 -19.55
N LEU A 173 15.28 21.10 -19.35
CA LEU A 173 15.64 22.29 -20.10
C LEU A 173 16.98 22.85 -19.62
N ASP A 174 17.86 23.14 -20.56
CA ASP A 174 19.13 23.80 -20.31
C ASP A 174 18.91 25.33 -20.18
N PRO A 175 19.21 25.95 -19.03
CA PRO A 175 19.09 27.39 -18.84
C PRO A 175 20.00 28.22 -19.76
N ASP A 176 21.14 27.68 -20.18
CA ASP A 176 22.12 28.40 -21.01
C ASP A 176 21.69 28.47 -22.49
N VAL A 177 20.83 27.52 -22.90
CA VAL A 177 20.30 27.45 -24.27
C VAL A 177 18.86 27.99 -24.35
N THR A 178 18.10 27.89 -23.27
CA THR A 178 16.69 28.27 -23.24
C THR A 178 16.52 29.76 -22.88
N SER A 179 15.79 30.51 -23.71
CA SER A 179 15.44 31.90 -23.39
C SER A 179 14.77 32.02 -22.02
N MET A 180 15.17 33.01 -21.22
CA MET A 180 14.64 33.28 -19.87
C MET A 180 13.11 33.34 -19.85
N ILE A 181 12.49 33.93 -20.86
CA ILE A 181 11.02 34.05 -20.96
C ILE A 181 10.39 32.67 -21.17
N SER A 182 10.98 31.85 -22.05
CA SER A 182 10.50 30.49 -22.32
C SER A 182 10.66 29.60 -21.09
N LEU A 183 11.81 29.70 -20.41
CA LEU A 183 12.08 28.97 -19.18
C LEU A 183 11.10 29.35 -18.07
N PHE A 184 10.83 30.65 -17.89
CA PHE A 184 9.85 31.14 -16.91
C PHE A 184 8.44 30.61 -17.20
N LYS A 185 7.99 30.65 -18.46
CA LYS A 185 6.67 30.11 -18.86
C LYS A 185 6.58 28.61 -18.64
N ALA A 186 7.63 27.86 -18.98
CA ALA A 186 7.69 26.43 -18.74
C ALA A 186 7.65 26.10 -17.24
N HIS A 187 8.38 26.87 -16.43
CA HIS A 187 8.33 26.77 -14.96
C HIS A 187 6.93 27.06 -14.41
N GLU A 188 6.30 28.16 -14.81
CA GLU A 188 4.95 28.53 -14.37
C GLU A 188 3.93 27.42 -14.72
N THR A 189 4.02 26.88 -15.93
CA THR A 189 3.16 25.79 -16.40
C THR A 189 3.37 24.51 -15.61
N ALA A 190 4.63 24.12 -15.38
CA ALA A 190 4.97 22.95 -14.59
C ALA A 190 4.51 23.10 -13.13
N SER A 191 4.72 24.27 -12.52
CA SER A 191 4.29 24.55 -11.14
C SER A 191 2.78 24.45 -10.98
N LYS A 192 2.00 25.08 -11.89
CA LYS A 192 0.53 24.99 -11.87
C LYS A 192 0.04 23.56 -12.01
N ARG A 193 0.57 22.81 -12.98
CA ARG A 193 0.21 21.41 -13.21
C ARG A 193 0.43 20.54 -11.98
N ILE A 194 1.51 20.75 -11.25
CA ILE A 194 1.81 19.97 -10.03
C ILE A 194 0.89 20.42 -8.88
N GLU A 195 0.61 21.71 -8.75
CA GLU A 195 -0.33 22.24 -7.75
C GLU A 195 -1.75 21.71 -7.95
N ASP A 196 -2.24 21.71 -9.18
CA ASP A 196 -3.56 21.16 -9.54
C ASP A 196 -3.64 19.69 -9.13
N ARG A 197 -2.61 18.90 -9.45
CA ARG A 197 -2.53 17.48 -9.07
C ARG A 197 -2.50 17.27 -7.55
N ILE A 198 -1.77 18.11 -6.81
CA ILE A 198 -1.74 18.06 -5.34
C ILE A 198 -3.13 18.39 -4.78
N GLN A 199 -3.82 19.37 -5.35
CA GLN A 199 -5.15 19.76 -4.93
C GLN A 199 -6.18 18.66 -5.21
N GLU A 200 -6.10 18.01 -6.38
CA GLU A 200 -6.91 16.84 -6.73
C GLU A 200 -6.71 15.71 -5.72
N GLU A 201 -5.47 15.32 -5.43
CA GLU A 201 -5.19 14.27 -4.44
C GLU A 201 -5.64 14.65 -3.03
N LYS A 202 -5.44 15.90 -2.60
CA LYS A 202 -5.96 16.41 -1.32
C LYS A 202 -7.49 16.34 -1.28
N SER A 203 -8.18 16.64 -2.37
CA SER A 203 -9.64 16.55 -2.44
C SER A 203 -10.13 15.11 -2.37
N LEU A 204 -9.42 14.17 -3.01
CA LEU A 204 -9.70 12.74 -2.94
C LEU A 204 -9.46 12.20 -1.52
N GLN A 205 -8.34 12.55 -0.89
CA GLN A 205 -8.06 12.22 0.51
C GLN A 205 -9.07 12.86 1.45
N GLN A 206 -9.43 14.14 1.28
CA GLN A 206 -10.49 14.77 2.06
C GLN A 206 -11.86 14.13 1.83
N ASN A 207 -12.16 13.58 0.65
CA ASN A 207 -13.39 12.84 0.41
C ASN A 207 -13.37 11.46 1.09
N VAL A 208 -12.20 10.81 1.15
CA VAL A 208 -12.01 9.54 1.87
C VAL A 208 -12.01 9.77 3.39
N ASP A 209 -11.35 10.82 3.87
CA ASP A 209 -11.33 11.25 5.26
C ASP A 209 -12.68 11.84 5.68
N ARG A 210 -13.44 12.51 4.80
CA ARG A 210 -14.85 12.85 5.07
C ARG A 210 -15.69 11.59 5.17
N ARG A 211 -15.47 10.58 4.31
CA ARG A 211 -16.13 9.29 4.47
C ARG A 211 -15.70 8.55 5.74
N GLY A 212 -14.46 8.72 6.23
CA GLY A 212 -13.95 8.09 7.46
C GLY A 212 -14.25 8.84 8.76
N GLN A 213 -14.12 10.17 8.78
CA GLN A 213 -14.38 11.05 9.93
C GLN A 213 -15.86 11.41 10.07
N SER A 214 -16.64 11.43 8.98
CA SER A 214 -18.10 11.55 9.08
C SER A 214 -18.71 10.31 9.74
N ILE A 215 -18.05 9.15 9.72
CA ILE A 215 -18.52 7.95 10.41
C ILE A 215 -18.36 8.12 11.93
N PHE A 216 -17.23 8.63 12.42
CA PHE A 216 -16.98 8.62 13.87
C PHE A 216 -17.48 9.84 14.66
N ASN A 217 -17.60 11.02 14.06
CA ASN A 217 -17.97 12.24 14.83
C ASN A 217 -19.41 12.72 14.61
N ASN A 218 -20.15 12.16 13.65
CA ASN A 218 -21.53 12.62 13.38
C ASN A 218 -22.52 11.51 12.99
N THR A 219 -22.14 10.23 13.05
CA THR A 219 -23.15 9.16 13.07
C THR A 219 -23.41 8.80 14.52
N HIS A 220 -24.66 8.94 14.94
CA HIS A 220 -25.11 8.19 16.10
C HIS A 220 -24.95 6.72 15.69
N THR A 221 -23.98 6.02 16.29
CA THR A 221 -23.86 4.57 16.12
C THR A 221 -24.89 3.95 17.04
N TYR A 222 -25.94 3.41 16.46
CA TYR A 222 -26.95 2.72 17.25
C TYR A 222 -26.49 1.28 17.47
N SER A 223 -26.85 0.74 18.63
CA SER A 223 -26.57 -0.65 18.97
C SER A 223 -27.87 -1.34 19.28
N LEU A 224 -28.11 -2.50 18.67
CA LEU A 224 -29.23 -3.35 19.03
C LEU A 224 -28.74 -4.50 19.90
N TYR A 225 -29.20 -4.51 21.16
CA TYR A 225 -28.91 -5.58 22.09
C TYR A 225 -29.98 -6.68 21.99
N ILE A 226 -29.55 -7.94 21.91
CA ILE A 226 -30.42 -9.11 21.92
C ILE A 226 -29.98 -10.04 23.05
N ASN A 227 -30.96 -10.44 23.86
CA ASN A 227 -30.80 -11.47 24.89
C ASN A 227 -31.65 -12.69 24.52
N PHE A 228 -30.99 -13.76 24.07
CA PHE A 228 -31.67 -14.99 23.70
C PHE A 228 -32.01 -15.82 24.94
N LYS A 229 -33.31 -16.02 25.20
CA LYS A 229 -33.79 -16.72 26.41
C LYS A 229 -33.95 -18.23 26.22
N ASN A 230 -34.64 -18.65 25.15
CA ASN A 230 -35.00 -20.05 24.99
C ASN A 230 -35.26 -20.40 23.52
N PHE A 231 -34.98 -21.64 23.16
CA PHE A 231 -35.35 -22.24 21.89
C PHE A 231 -36.24 -23.46 22.14
N VAL A 232 -37.50 -23.39 21.72
CA VAL A 232 -38.46 -24.48 21.89
C VAL A 232 -38.76 -25.09 20.52
N CYS A 233 -38.11 -26.20 20.20
CA CYS A 233 -38.36 -26.94 18.97
C CYS A 233 -38.03 -28.43 19.13
N ASN A 234 -38.92 -29.30 18.65
CA ASN A 234 -38.73 -30.75 18.70
C ASN A 234 -37.95 -31.26 17.47
N ILE A 235 -36.66 -30.94 17.40
CA ILE A 235 -35.79 -31.32 16.27
C ILE A 235 -35.31 -32.77 16.39
N GLY A 236 -35.11 -33.28 17.61
CA GLY A 236 -34.55 -34.61 17.88
C GLY A 236 -33.05 -34.77 17.57
N GLU A 237 -32.42 -33.74 16.99
CA GLU A 237 -31.00 -33.64 16.69
C GLU A 237 -30.45 -32.31 17.24
N ASP A 238 -29.13 -32.12 17.18
CA ASP A 238 -28.53 -30.84 17.53
C ASP A 238 -28.90 -29.76 16.49
N ALA A 239 -28.88 -28.49 16.89
CA ALA A 239 -29.24 -27.38 16.00
C ALA A 239 -28.28 -26.20 16.11
N GLU A 240 -28.16 -25.46 15.02
CA GLU A 240 -27.49 -24.17 14.93
C GLU A 240 -28.53 -23.11 14.62
N LEU A 241 -28.58 -22.08 15.47
CA LEU A 241 -29.43 -20.91 15.32
C LEU A 241 -28.56 -19.75 14.85
N LEU A 242 -28.86 -19.20 13.68
CA LEU A 242 -28.13 -18.09 13.08
C LEU A 242 -29.04 -16.87 13.06
N MET A 243 -28.73 -15.88 13.89
CA MET A 243 -29.51 -14.64 14.02
C MET A 243 -28.82 -13.48 13.31
N SER A 244 -29.54 -12.76 12.45
CA SER A 244 -29.04 -11.57 11.75
C SER A 244 -30.15 -10.59 11.42
N LEU A 245 -29.77 -9.33 11.19
CA LEU A 245 -30.66 -8.28 10.73
C LEU A 245 -30.78 -8.32 9.21
N TYR A 246 -32.00 -8.17 8.70
CA TYR A 246 -32.34 -8.29 7.30
C TYR A 246 -33.22 -7.13 6.84
N ASP A 247 -32.87 -6.55 5.70
CA ASP A 247 -33.68 -5.57 4.98
C ASP A 247 -34.55 -6.32 3.95
N PRO A 248 -35.88 -6.46 4.19
CA PRO A 248 -36.76 -7.14 3.25
C PRO A 248 -36.96 -6.39 1.93
N ASP A 249 -36.82 -5.07 1.92
CA ASP A 249 -37.06 -4.24 0.75
C ASP A 249 -35.85 -4.29 -0.21
N GLN A 250 -34.64 -4.33 0.34
CA GLN A 250 -33.40 -4.49 -0.45
C GLN A 250 -32.98 -5.96 -0.62
N SER A 251 -33.68 -6.89 0.02
CA SER A 251 -33.35 -8.33 0.05
C SER A 251 -31.90 -8.61 0.46
N LYS A 252 -31.41 -7.92 1.49
CA LYS A 252 -30.00 -7.97 1.92
C LYS A 252 -29.88 -8.06 3.44
N PHE A 253 -28.91 -8.87 3.89
CA PHE A 253 -28.51 -8.88 5.30
C PHE A 253 -27.73 -7.61 5.66
N ILE A 254 -28.13 -7.01 6.77
CA ILE A 254 -27.55 -5.79 7.33
C ILE A 254 -26.38 -6.15 8.25
N SER A 255 -26.52 -7.22 9.04
CA SER A 255 -25.52 -7.65 10.01
C SER A 255 -24.95 -9.04 9.71
N GLU A 256 -23.85 -9.37 10.37
CA GLU A 256 -23.34 -10.73 10.44
C GLU A 256 -24.23 -11.65 11.28
N ASN A 257 -23.97 -12.97 11.19
CA ASN A 257 -24.74 -13.97 11.91
C ASN A 257 -24.21 -14.19 13.32
N TYR A 258 -25.07 -14.01 14.32
CA TYR A 258 -24.84 -14.51 15.67
C TYR A 258 -25.24 -15.99 15.77
N LEU A 259 -24.26 -16.85 16.07
CA LEU A 259 -24.43 -18.30 16.11
C LEU A 259 -24.66 -18.80 17.54
N VAL A 260 -25.77 -19.51 17.76
CA VAL A 260 -26.06 -20.26 18.98
C VAL A 260 -26.16 -21.75 18.65
N ARG A 261 -25.42 -22.59 19.37
CA ARG A 261 -25.47 -24.05 19.24
C ARG A 261 -26.40 -24.63 20.29
N TRP A 262 -27.47 -25.28 19.83
CA TRP A 262 -28.47 -25.93 20.67
C TRP A 262 -28.31 -27.44 20.63
N GLY A 263 -28.34 -28.08 21.79
CA GLY A 263 -28.25 -29.52 21.93
C GLY A 263 -29.60 -30.21 21.73
N SER A 264 -29.56 -31.45 21.28
CA SER A 264 -30.70 -32.37 21.18
C SER A 264 -31.42 -32.62 22.51
N ASN A 265 -30.77 -32.37 23.65
CA ASN A 265 -31.36 -32.40 25.00
C ASN A 265 -32.20 -31.17 25.35
N GLY A 266 -32.38 -30.23 24.41
CA GLY A 266 -33.15 -29.01 24.64
C GLY A 266 -32.39 -27.92 25.39
N MET A 267 -31.06 -28.04 25.52
CA MET A 267 -30.21 -27.06 26.20
C MET A 267 -29.09 -26.58 25.27
N PRO A 268 -28.58 -25.34 25.42
CA PRO A 268 -27.35 -24.90 24.77
C PRO A 268 -26.20 -25.87 24.99
N LYS A 269 -25.41 -26.16 23.95
CA LYS A 269 -24.23 -27.05 24.07
C LYS A 269 -23.15 -26.48 24.99
N GLU A 270 -23.10 -25.15 25.11
CA GLU A 270 -22.18 -24.43 25.98
C GLU A 270 -22.94 -24.07 27.27
N ILE A 271 -22.94 -24.99 28.24
CA ILE A 271 -23.66 -24.87 29.52
C ILE A 271 -23.20 -23.63 30.32
N GLU A 272 -21.96 -23.18 30.13
CA GLU A 272 -21.43 -21.95 30.73
C GLU A 272 -22.14 -20.66 30.23
N LYS A 273 -22.83 -20.73 29.09
CA LYS A 273 -23.56 -19.60 28.49
C LYS A 273 -25.07 -19.63 28.74
N LEU A 274 -25.57 -20.54 29.60
CA LEU A 274 -27.00 -20.75 29.83
C LEU A 274 -27.78 -19.47 30.23
N ASN A 275 -27.10 -18.47 30.77
CA ASN A 275 -27.66 -17.16 31.13
C ASN A 275 -27.00 -15.98 30.39
N ASN A 276 -26.15 -16.26 29.39
CA ASN A 276 -25.36 -15.25 28.69
C ASN A 276 -25.33 -15.47 27.16
N LEU A 277 -26.49 -15.80 26.58
CA LEU A 277 -26.67 -15.78 25.13
C LEU A 277 -27.05 -14.36 24.67
N GLN A 278 -26.08 -13.46 24.83
CA GLN A 278 -26.23 -12.04 24.52
C GLN A 278 -25.46 -11.70 23.24
N ALA A 279 -26.05 -10.87 22.40
CA ALA A 279 -25.43 -10.32 21.20
C ALA A 279 -25.72 -8.83 21.13
N VAL A 280 -24.72 -8.05 20.72
CA VAL A 280 -24.88 -6.63 20.41
C VAL A 280 -24.56 -6.46 18.94
N PHE A 281 -25.53 -6.02 18.15
CA PHE A 281 -25.30 -5.56 16.78
C PHE A 281 -24.86 -4.10 16.87
N THR A 282 -23.56 -3.86 16.77
CA THR A 282 -22.94 -2.53 16.76
C THR A 282 -22.89 -1.96 15.35
N ASP A 283 -22.43 -0.71 15.23
CA ASP A 283 -22.17 -0.04 13.95
C ASP A 283 -23.40 0.13 13.04
N LEU A 284 -24.61 0.14 13.61
CA LEU A 284 -25.82 0.51 12.88
C LEU A 284 -25.79 2.01 12.60
N SER A 285 -25.75 2.36 11.33
CA SER A 285 -25.68 3.73 10.84
C SER A 285 -27.06 4.39 10.82
N SER A 286 -27.10 5.72 10.74
CA SER A 286 -28.34 6.48 10.54
C SER A 286 -29.15 6.00 9.32
N SER A 287 -28.46 5.54 8.25
CA SER A 287 -29.11 4.95 7.07
C SER A 287 -29.79 3.62 7.35
N ASP A 288 -29.30 2.85 8.33
CA ASP A 288 -29.92 1.60 8.74
C ASP A 288 -31.19 1.84 9.59
N LEU A 289 -31.26 2.97 10.30
CA LEU A 289 -32.43 3.37 11.10
C LEU A 289 -33.54 4.02 10.30
N ILE A 290 -33.21 4.75 9.24
CA ILE A 290 -34.21 5.38 8.37
C ILE A 290 -34.87 4.34 7.43
N ARG A 291 -34.40 3.08 7.45
CA ARG A 291 -34.98 2.02 6.64
C ARG A 291 -36.46 1.85 6.99
N PRO A 292 -37.34 1.76 5.97
CA PRO A 292 -38.77 1.61 6.20
C PRO A 292 -39.11 0.32 6.94
N ARG A 293 -38.31 -0.75 6.77
CA ARG A 293 -38.48 -2.04 7.43
C ARG A 293 -37.16 -2.70 7.76
N VAL A 294 -37.05 -3.27 8.96
CA VAL A 294 -35.94 -4.10 9.39
C VAL A 294 -36.46 -5.31 10.14
N SER A 295 -36.01 -6.50 9.75
CA SER A 295 -36.43 -7.77 10.34
C SER A 295 -35.26 -8.48 11.00
N LEU A 296 -35.47 -9.03 12.18
CA LEU A 296 -34.58 -10.02 12.79
C LEU A 296 -34.93 -11.39 12.23
N VAL A 297 -33.95 -12.04 11.59
CA VAL A 297 -34.09 -13.37 10.99
C VAL A 297 -33.28 -14.36 11.80
N CYS A 298 -33.90 -15.46 12.21
CA CYS A 298 -33.25 -16.59 12.86
C CYS A 298 -33.37 -17.83 11.96
N GLN A 299 -32.27 -18.22 11.32
CA GLN A 299 -32.21 -19.45 10.53
C GLN A 299 -31.89 -20.63 11.44
N ILE A 300 -32.69 -21.69 11.35
CA ILE A 300 -32.55 -22.90 12.14
C ILE A 300 -31.98 -23.98 11.23
N VAL A 301 -30.80 -24.48 11.57
CA VAL A 301 -30.11 -25.54 10.83
C VAL A 301 -29.98 -26.74 11.74
N ARG A 302 -30.60 -27.87 11.38
CA ARG A 302 -30.40 -29.12 12.10
C ARG A 302 -29.05 -29.74 11.71
N VAL A 303 -28.34 -30.26 12.70
CA VAL A 303 -27.02 -30.87 12.56
C VAL A 303 -27.09 -32.28 13.11
N GLY A 304 -26.98 -33.26 12.23
CA GLY A 304 -27.18 -34.65 12.63
C GLY A 304 -26.78 -35.66 11.57
N HIS A 305 -27.48 -36.79 11.57
CA HIS A 305 -27.13 -37.96 10.79
C HIS A 305 -28.03 -38.11 9.56
N MET A 306 -27.51 -38.68 8.47
CA MET A 306 -28.33 -39.14 7.35
C MET A 306 -28.23 -40.67 7.25
N GLU A 307 -29.38 -41.33 7.27
CA GLU A 307 -29.45 -42.77 7.05
C GLU A 307 -29.26 -43.08 5.58
N LEU A 308 -28.24 -43.88 5.27
CA LEU A 308 -28.07 -44.50 3.97
C LEU A 308 -28.94 -45.76 3.92
N LYS A 309 -29.54 -46.07 2.76
CA LYS A 309 -30.49 -47.19 2.55
C LYS A 309 -29.99 -48.57 3.02
N GLU A 310 -28.70 -48.73 3.36
CA GLU A 310 -28.08 -49.94 3.89
C GLU A 310 -27.56 -49.76 5.33
N GLY A 311 -28.45 -49.37 6.25
CA GLY A 311 -28.61 -49.90 7.63
C GLY A 311 -27.47 -49.93 8.66
N LYS A 312 -26.21 -49.56 8.39
CA LYS A 312 -25.14 -49.56 9.42
C LYS A 312 -24.10 -48.44 9.35
N LYS A 313 -24.17 -47.55 8.34
CA LYS A 313 -23.28 -46.38 8.23
C LYS A 313 -24.12 -45.12 8.27
N HIS A 314 -23.91 -44.31 9.30
CA HIS A 314 -24.49 -42.97 9.42
C HIS A 314 -23.42 -41.95 9.07
N THR A 315 -23.74 -40.99 8.21
CA THR A 315 -22.95 -39.74 8.12
C THR A 315 -23.16 -38.95 9.41
N CYS A 316 -22.17 -38.18 9.86
CA CYS A 316 -22.28 -37.33 11.05
C CYS A 316 -21.98 -35.86 10.70
N GLY A 317 -22.55 -34.94 11.48
CA GLY A 317 -22.28 -33.50 11.33
C GLY A 317 -22.88 -32.85 10.07
N LEU A 318 -23.87 -33.48 9.42
CA LEU A 318 -24.49 -32.89 8.24
C LEU A 318 -25.45 -31.76 8.64
N ARG A 319 -25.23 -30.59 8.04
CA ARG A 319 -26.04 -29.38 8.24
C ARG A 319 -27.17 -29.35 7.23
N ARG A 320 -28.41 -29.27 7.69
CA ARG A 320 -29.61 -29.23 6.84
C ARG A 320 -30.52 -28.11 7.32
N PRO A 321 -31.08 -27.26 6.43
CA PRO A 321 -32.05 -26.26 6.83
C PRO A 321 -33.24 -26.96 7.48
N PHE A 322 -33.69 -26.42 8.61
CA PHE A 322 -34.85 -26.92 9.35
C PHE A 322 -36.01 -25.93 9.33
N GLY A 323 -35.73 -24.64 9.42
CA GLY A 323 -36.76 -23.61 9.38
C GLY A 323 -36.19 -22.21 9.52
N VAL A 324 -37.05 -21.20 9.45
CA VAL A 324 -36.68 -19.80 9.67
C VAL A 324 -37.71 -19.09 10.54
N ALA A 325 -37.25 -18.30 11.50
CA ALA A 325 -38.07 -17.41 12.30
C ALA A 325 -37.78 -15.97 11.87
N VAL A 326 -38.81 -15.14 11.74
CA VAL A 326 -38.67 -13.74 11.33
C VAL A 326 -39.50 -12.86 12.24
N MET A 327 -38.91 -11.80 12.78
CA MET A 327 -39.59 -10.79 13.58
C MET A 327 -39.33 -9.41 13.00
N ASP A 328 -40.39 -8.62 12.88
CA ASP A 328 -40.25 -7.20 12.54
C ASP A 328 -39.73 -6.45 13.78
N VAL A 329 -38.56 -5.81 13.65
CA VAL A 329 -37.91 -5.04 14.72
C VAL A 329 -37.87 -3.55 14.40
N THR A 330 -38.60 -3.12 13.36
CA THR A 330 -38.60 -1.75 12.86
C THR A 330 -38.95 -0.75 13.96
N ASP A 331 -40.02 -0.97 14.72
CA ASP A 331 -40.45 -0.04 15.77
C ASP A 331 -39.47 0.03 16.96
N ILE A 332 -38.75 -1.07 17.23
CA ILE A 332 -37.70 -1.13 18.26
C ILE A 332 -36.48 -0.31 17.80
N ILE A 333 -36.06 -0.50 16.55
CA ILE A 333 -34.93 0.23 15.96
C ILE A 333 -35.22 1.73 15.81
N HIS A 334 -36.47 2.10 15.53
CA HIS A 334 -36.89 3.51 15.48
C HIS A 334 -37.13 4.14 16.87
N GLY A 335 -36.93 3.40 17.97
CA GLY A 335 -37.12 3.90 19.33
C GLY A 335 -38.57 4.26 19.67
N LYS A 336 -39.55 3.65 19.00
CA LYS A 336 -40.99 3.85 19.28
C LYS A 336 -41.51 2.94 20.40
N VAL A 337 -40.69 2.01 20.87
CA VAL A 337 -41.01 1.03 21.92
C VAL A 337 -40.01 1.22 23.05
N ASP A 338 -40.50 1.54 24.25
CA ASP A 338 -39.68 1.89 25.43
C ASP A 338 -39.77 0.82 26.54
N ASP A 339 -40.01 -0.43 26.15
CA ASP A 339 -40.19 -1.56 27.08
C ASP A 339 -39.01 -2.53 26.96
N GLU A 340 -37.91 -2.18 27.65
CA GLU A 340 -36.63 -2.92 27.62
C GLU A 340 -36.73 -4.36 28.19
N GLU A 341 -37.80 -4.68 28.94
CA GLU A 341 -37.99 -5.99 29.57
C GLU A 341 -38.94 -6.91 28.78
N LYS A 342 -39.53 -6.43 27.69
CA LYS A 342 -40.51 -7.18 26.92
C LYS A 342 -39.89 -8.40 26.24
N GLN A 343 -40.38 -9.59 26.61
CA GLN A 343 -40.00 -10.82 25.93
C GLN A 343 -40.80 -10.99 24.65
N HIS A 344 -40.10 -11.22 23.54
CA HIS A 344 -40.71 -11.47 22.24
C HIS A 344 -40.67 -12.96 21.89
N PHE A 345 -41.83 -13.52 21.52
CA PHE A 345 -41.93 -14.87 21.00
C PHE A 345 -41.94 -14.82 19.47
N VAL A 346 -40.92 -15.42 18.84
CA VAL A 346 -40.79 -15.45 17.37
C VAL A 346 -41.13 -16.85 16.87
N PRO A 347 -42.31 -17.07 16.26
CA PRO A 347 -42.63 -18.35 15.68
C PRO A 347 -41.73 -18.60 14.47
N PHE A 348 -41.25 -19.84 14.32
CA PHE A 348 -40.52 -20.26 13.13
C PHE A 348 -41.45 -21.02 12.18
N GLN A 349 -41.18 -20.90 10.88
CA GLN A 349 -41.81 -21.69 9.83
C GLN A 349 -40.83 -22.79 9.40
N GLN A 350 -41.35 -24.01 9.21
CA GLN A 350 -40.59 -25.20 8.84
C GLN A 350 -40.54 -25.38 7.32
#